data_AF-A0A7K9I4P4-F1
#
_entry.id   AF-A0A7K9I4P4-F1
#
_cell.length_a   1.000
_cell.length_b   1.000
_cell.length_c   1.000
_cell.angle_alpha   90.00
_cell.angle_beta   90.00
_cell.angle_gamma   90.00
#
_symmetry.space_group_name_H-M   'P 1'
#
loop_
_entity.id
_entity.type
_entity.pdbx_description
1 polymer ?
#
loop_
_entity_poly.entity_id
_entity_poly.type
_entity_poly.pdbx_seq_one_letter_code
_entity_poly.pdbx_strand_id
1 'polypeptide(L)' 'NEMPENIQAAAAKLKSINLIPALGLNVHSMLKHESLVLTLATVTFLEQKLLWHDCRYSALYPFSMPYKDFP' A
#
# COMPACT_ATOMS: atom_id res chain seq x y z
N ASN A 1 -5.68 10.13 6.05
CA ASN A 1 -6.24 8.83 6.47
C ASN A 1 -5.38 8.25 7.56
N GLU A 2 -5.68 8.60 8.80
CA GLU A 2 -5.04 8.02 9.97
C GLU A 2 -5.76 6.74 10.38
N MET A 3 -5.00 5.81 10.95
CA MET A 3 -5.52 4.53 11.40
C MET A 3 -6.34 4.74 12.69
N PRO A 4 -7.53 4.15 12.86
CA PRO A 4 -8.34 4.32 14.07
C PRO A 4 -7.60 3.86 15.34
N GLU A 5 -7.73 4.60 16.45
CA GLU A 5 -7.03 4.28 17.71
C GLU A 5 -7.40 2.90 18.26
N ASN A 6 -8.67 2.51 18.15
CA ASN A 6 -9.17 1.22 18.65
C ASN A 6 -8.46 0.02 18.02
N ILE A 7 -8.25 0.03 16.70
CA ILE A 7 -7.58 -1.08 16.01
C ILE A 7 -6.08 -1.08 16.31
N GLN A 8 -5.47 0.11 16.44
CA GLN A 8 -4.06 0.23 16.81
C GLN A 8 -3.79 -0.36 18.21
N ALA A 9 -4.60 0.03 19.20
CA ALA A 9 -4.47 -0.45 20.57
C ALA A 9 -4.73 -1.97 20.69
N ALA A 10 -5.63 -2.51 19.88
CA ALA A 10 -5.91 -3.95 19.83
C ALA A 10 -4.75 -4.73 19.19
N ALA A 11 -4.27 -4.29 18.02
CA ALA A 11 -3.19 -4.96 17.30
C ALA A 11 -1.85 -4.89 18.06
N ALA A 12 -1.55 -3.79 18.74
CA ALA A 12 -0.34 -3.65 19.55
C ALA A 12 -0.20 -4.73 20.65
N LYS A 13 -1.31 -5.32 21.09
CA LYS A 13 -1.33 -6.38 22.11
C LYS A 13 -1.14 -7.78 21.53
N LEU A 14 -1.24 -7.95 20.21
CA LEU A 14 -1.26 -9.25 19.54
C LEU A 14 -0.01 -9.41 18.66
N LYS A 15 0.66 -10.57 18.76
CA LYS A 15 1.86 -10.87 17.95
C LYS A 15 1.55 -11.44 16.56
N SER A 16 0.34 -11.95 16.37
CA SER A 16 -0.10 -12.60 15.13
C SER A 16 -0.66 -11.62 14.11
N ILE A 17 -1.21 -10.49 14.56
CA ILE A 17 -1.87 -9.49 13.72
C ILE A 17 -0.98 -8.26 13.63
N ASN A 18 -0.55 -7.94 12.41
CA ASN A 18 0.24 -6.73 12.13
C ASN A 18 -0.60 -5.73 11.34
N LEU A 19 -0.59 -4.47 11.77
CA LEU A 19 -1.17 -3.36 11.02
C LEU A 19 -0.07 -2.68 10.21
N ILE A 20 -0.26 -2.60 8.89
CA ILE A 20 0.69 -2.00 7.95
C ILE A 20 -0.07 -0.97 7.09
N PRO A 21 0.47 0.25 6.89
CA PRO A 21 -0.12 1.19 5.95
C PRO A 21 0.01 0.69 4.50
N ALA A 22 -0.88 1.11 3.61
CA ALA A 22 -0.87 0.68 2.20
C ALA A 22 0.47 0.89 1.49
N LEU A 23 1.18 1.98 1.82
CA LEU A 23 2.51 2.31 1.31
C LEU A 23 3.61 1.32 1.73
N GLY A 24 3.43 0.62 2.86
CA GLY A 24 4.39 -0.34 3.41
C GLY A 24 4.12 -1.80 3.02
N LEU A 25 3.11 -2.05 2.18
CA LEU A 25 2.78 -3.39 1.74
C LEU A 25 3.92 -3.97 0.91
N ASN A 26 4.35 -5.18 1.27
CA ASN A 26 5.45 -5.86 0.60
C ASN A 26 5.19 -7.38 0.55
N VAL A 27 5.76 -8.03 -0.46
CA VAL A 27 5.55 -9.47 -0.72
C VAL A 27 6.03 -10.35 0.44
N HIS A 28 7.13 -9.98 1.10
CA HIS A 28 7.64 -10.74 2.23
C HIS A 28 6.63 -10.80 3.38
N SER A 29 6.04 -9.67 3.75
CA SER A 29 4.99 -9.61 4.76
C SER A 29 3.73 -10.34 4.32
N MET A 30 3.35 -10.26 3.03
CA MET A 30 2.19 -11.00 2.50
C MET A 30 2.35 -12.51 2.63
N LEU A 31 3.55 -13.05 2.37
CA LEU A 31 3.82 -14.48 2.48
C LEU A 31 4.03 -14.96 3.93
N LYS A 32 4.47 -14.05 4.82
CA LYS A 32 4.66 -14.36 6.24
C LYS A 32 3.33 -14.58 6.98
N HIS A 33 2.26 -13.91 6.55
CA HIS A 33 0.94 -14.02 7.15
C HIS A 33 0.03 -14.93 6.31
N GLU A 34 -0.78 -15.76 6.96
CA GLU A 34 -1.71 -16.66 6.26
C GLU A 34 -2.88 -15.91 5.61
N SER A 35 -3.29 -14.79 6.21
CA SER A 35 -4.44 -14.01 5.79
C SER A 35 -4.09 -12.53 5.65
N LEU A 36 -4.62 -11.91 4.60
CA LEU A 36 -4.45 -10.49 4.30
C LEU A 36 -5.82 -9.80 4.22
N VAL A 37 -5.97 -8.67 4.91
CA VAL A 37 -7.20 -7.88 4.97
C VAL A 37 -6.91 -6.49 4.40
N LEU A 38 -7.72 -6.05 3.44
CA LEU A 38 -7.60 -4.73 2.81
C LEU A 38 -8.88 -3.92 3.03
N THR A 39 -8.71 -2.61 3.25
CA THR A 39 -9.83 -1.67 3.21
C THR A 39 -10.14 -1.30 1.76
N LEU A 40 -11.37 -0.88 1.48
CA LEU A 40 -11.77 -0.43 0.14
C LEU A 40 -10.86 0.70 -0.38
N ALA A 41 -10.51 1.66 0.48
CA ALA A 41 -9.59 2.74 0.12
C ALA A 41 -8.18 2.22 -0.24
N THR A 42 -7.71 1.17 0.45
CA THR A 42 -6.44 0.52 0.13
C THR A 42 -6.48 -0.18 -1.22
N VAL A 43 -7.57 -0.87 -1.54
CA VAL A 43 -7.74 -1.54 -2.83
C VAL A 43 -7.69 -0.52 -3.97
N THR A 44 -8.49 0.56 -3.89
CA THR A 44 -8.47 1.62 -4.90
C THR A 44 -7.09 2.27 -5.07
N PHE A 45 -6.37 2.49 -3.96
CA PHE A 45 -5.01 3.04 -3.99
C PHE A 45 -4.02 2.09 -4.71
N LEU A 46 -4.07 0.80 -4.39
CA LEU A 46 -3.18 -0.20 -4.99
C LEU A 46 -3.49 -0.39 -6.48
N GLU A 47 -4.76 -0.47 -6.87
CA GLU A 47 -5.18 -0.57 -8.27
C GLU A 47 -4.64 0.61 -9.08
N GLN A 48 -4.82 1.85 -8.60
CA GLN A 48 -4.34 3.04 -9.31
C GLN A 48 -2.82 3.03 -9.50
N LYS A 49 -2.04 2.69 -8.46
CA LYS A 49 -0.58 2.71 -8.54
C LYS A 49 -0.02 1.53 -9.34
N LEU A 50 -0.61 0.33 -9.23
CA LEU A 50 -0.17 -0.84 -9.98
C LEU A 50 -0.53 -0.73 -11.46
N LEU A 51 -1.77 -0.38 -11.80
CA LEU A 51 -2.22 -0.25 -13.19
C LEU A 51 -1.53 0.90 -13.93
N TRP A 52 -1.07 1.94 -13.22
CA TRP A 52 -0.25 2.99 -13.83
C TRP A 52 1.02 2.42 -14.49
N HIS A 53 1.60 1.33 -13.96
CA HIS A 53 2.79 0.73 -14.54
C HIS A 53 2.53 -0.02 -15.86
N ASP A 54 1.29 -0.44 -16.14
CA ASP A 54 0.92 -1.18 -17.35
C ASP A 54 0.78 -0.25 -18.57
N CYS A 55 0.38 1.00 -18.36
CA CYS A 55 0.07 1.97 -19.43
C CYS A 55 1.10 3.10 -19.58
N ARG A 56 2.18 3.12 -18.79
CA ARG A 56 3.18 4.20 -18.82
C ARG A 56 4.22 4.04 -19.92
N TYR A 57 4.77 5.17 -20.35
CA TYR A 57 6.00 5.19 -21.14
C TYR A 57 7.24 4.85 -20.29
N SER A 58 8.34 4.52 -20.96
CA SER A 58 9.65 4.41 -20.31
C SER A 58 10.07 5.75 -19.71
N ALA A 59 10.84 5.71 -18.61
CA ALA A 59 11.28 6.92 -17.92
C ALA A 59 12.29 7.69 -18.78
N LEU A 60 12.03 8.98 -19.02
CA LEU A 60 13.01 9.88 -19.67
C LEU A 60 14.06 10.36 -18.66
N TYR A 61 13.62 10.60 -17.43
CA TYR A 61 14.40 10.99 -16.26
C TYR A 61 13.69 10.46 -14.99
N PRO A 62 14.30 10.51 -13.80
CA PRO A 62 13.67 10.01 -12.58
C PRO A 62 12.25 10.56 -12.35
N PHE A 63 11.31 9.69 -11.96
CA PHE A 63 9.90 10.07 -11.68
C PHE A 63 9.72 11.04 -10.50
N SER A 64 10.80 11.35 -9.76
CA SER A 64 10.81 12.42 -8.75
C SER A 64 10.81 13.83 -9.35
N MET A 65 11.13 13.96 -10.64
CA MET A 65 11.09 15.24 -11.38
C MET A 65 9.70 15.47 -11.98
N PRO A 66 9.34 16.72 -12.32
CA PRO A 66 7.99 17.05 -12.78
C PRO A 66 7.65 16.43 -14.13
N TYR A 67 6.59 15.62 -14.16
CA TYR A 67 5.95 15.09 -15.37
C TYR A 67 4.56 15.70 -15.53
N LYS A 68 4.09 15.86 -16.77
CA LYS A 68 2.78 16.45 -17.04
C LYS A 68 1.61 15.59 -16.53
N ASP A 69 1.70 14.28 -16.76
CA ASP A 69 0.60 13.32 -16.56
C ASP A 69 0.95 12.23 -15.52
N PHE A 70 1.82 12.56 -14.56
CA PHE A 70 2.20 11.63 -13.47
C PHE A 70 1.27 11.77 -12.27
N PRO A 71 0.73 10.66 -11.72
CA PRO A 71 -0.24 10.67 -10.62
C PRO A 71 0.37 10.79 -9.22
#